data_AF-A0A958EHG6-F1
#
_entry.id   AF-A0A958EHG6-F1
#
_cell.length_a   1.000
_cell.length_b   1.000
_cell.length_c   1.000
_cell.angle_alpha   90.00
_cell.angle_beta   90.00
_cell.angle_gamma   90.00
#
_symmetry.space_group_name_H-M   'P 1'
#
loop_
_entity.id
_entity.type
_entity.pdbx_description
1 polymer ?
#
loop_
_entity_poly.entity_id
_entity_poly.type
_entity_poly.pdbx_seq_one_letter_code
_entity_poly.pdbx_strand_id
1 'polypeptide(L)' 'MIAHSTLPSSKIMYNALLHKESAFDGIFYAGIKTTGIFCRPTCTARK' A
#
# COMPACT_ATOMS: atom_id res chain seq x y z
N MET A 1 13.38 -11.79 9.16
CA MET A 1 13.59 -10.51 9.87
C MET A 1 13.33 -9.39 8.87
N ILE A 2 12.11 -8.85 8.80
CA ILE A 2 11.85 -7.63 8.03
C ILE A 2 11.54 -6.55 9.06
N ALA A 3 12.39 -5.54 9.08
CA ALA A 3 12.42 -4.46 10.06
C ALA A 3 11.19 -3.55 9.89
N HIS A 4 10.31 -3.53 10.90
CA HIS A 4 9.19 -2.60 11.02
C HIS A 4 9.59 -1.34 11.81
N SER A 5 10.60 -0.57 11.37
CA SER A 5 11.01 0.64 12.11
C SER A 5 11.36 1.87 11.26
N THR A 6 11.16 1.84 9.94
CA THR A 6 11.26 3.02 9.07
C THR A 6 10.30 2.86 7.90
N LEU A 7 9.38 3.80 7.71
CA LEU A 7 8.45 3.80 6.58
C LEU A 7 9.22 3.58 5.26
N PRO A 8 8.79 2.64 4.39
CA PRO A 8 9.42 2.44 3.08
C PRO A 8 9.28 3.70 2.21
N SER A 9 10.23 3.91 1.30
CA SER A 9 10.19 5.07 0.40
C SER A 9 8.92 5.09 -0.45
N SER A 10 8.46 6.28 -0.85
CA SER A 10 7.25 6.47 -1.65
C SER A 10 7.22 5.64 -2.93
N LYS A 11 8.38 5.46 -3.57
CA LYS A 11 8.55 4.62 -4.76
C LYS A 11 8.28 3.13 -4.47
N ILE A 12 8.74 2.64 -3.32
CA ILE A 12 8.50 1.26 -2.88
C ILE A 12 7.02 1.06 -2.57
N MET A 13 6.37 2.00 -1.87
CA MET A 13 4.93 1.94 -1.59
C MET A 13 4.09 1.95 -2.88
N TYR A 14 4.46 2.78 -3.86
CA TYR A 14 3.76 2.82 -5.15
C TYR A 14 3.93 1.51 -5.93
N ASN A 15 5.15 0.96 -5.97
CA ASN A 15 5.40 -0.34 -6.58
C ASN A 15 4.65 -1.47 -5.85
N ALA A 16 4.60 -1.45 -4.52
CA ALA A 16 3.84 -2.42 -3.74
C ALA A 16 2.34 -2.37 -4.06
N LEU A 17 1.78 -1.18 -4.29
CA LEU A 17 0.41 -1.02 -4.80
C LEU A 17 0.23 -1.63 -6.19
N LEU A 18 1.18 -1.39 -7.10
CA LEU A 18 1.13 -1.92 -8.46
C LEU A 18 1.23 -3.45 -8.48
N HIS A 19 2.12 -4.00 -7.66
CA HIS A 19 2.37 -5.44 -7.56
C HIS A 19 1.39 -6.16 -6.62
N LYS A 20 0.51 -5.44 -5.91
CA LYS A 20 -0.47 -5.97 -4.95
C LYS A 20 0.17 -6.87 -3.89
N GLU A 21 1.30 -6.41 -3.37
CA GLU A 21 2.11 -7.18 -2.43
C GLU A 21 1.43 -7.23 -1.05
N SER A 22 1.05 -8.43 -0.63
CA SER A 22 0.45 -8.68 0.69
C SER A 22 1.40 -8.43 1.86
N ALA A 23 2.70 -8.38 1.59
CA ALA A 23 3.72 -8.02 2.57
C ALA A 23 3.56 -6.59 3.13
N PHE A 24 2.85 -5.72 2.42
CA PHE A 24 2.59 -4.34 2.84
C PHE A 24 1.20 -4.14 3.44
N ASP A 25 0.36 -5.18 3.45
CA ASP A 25 -0.97 -5.12 4.05
C ASP A 25 -0.84 -4.91 5.56
N GLY A 26 -1.32 -3.78 6.07
CA GLY A 26 -1.15 -3.35 7.46
C GLY A 26 0.10 -2.50 7.75
N ILE A 27 1.02 -2.34 6.78
CA ILE A 27 2.14 -1.38 6.88
C ILE A 27 1.66 0.01 6.48
N PHE A 28 0.86 0.11 5.43
CA PHE A 28 0.27 1.37 4.99
C PHE A 28 -1.06 1.15 4.25
N TYR A 29 -1.86 2.21 4.14
CA TYR A 29 -3.14 2.21 3.44
C TYR A 29 -3.11 3.24 2.31
N ALA A 30 -3.75 2.92 1.18
CA ALA A 30 -3.89 3.84 0.06
C ALA A 30 -5.20 4.62 0.18
N GLY A 31 -5.12 5.94 0.33
CA GLY A 31 -6.29 6.81 0.28
C GLY A 31 -6.67 7.15 -1.16
N ILE A 32 -7.86 6.74 -1.59
CA ILE A 32 -8.38 7.12 -2.90
C ILE A 32 -9.00 8.51 -2.79
N LYS A 33 -8.30 9.52 -3.32
CA LYS A 33 -8.73 10.93 -3.22
C LYS A 33 -10.11 11.18 -3.85
N THR A 34 -10.50 10.39 -4.85
CA THR A 34 -11.77 10.55 -5.56
C THR A 34 -12.97 10.04 -4.76
N THR A 35 -12.82 8.98 -3.97
CA THR A 35 -13.91 8.38 -3.18
C THR A 35 -13.82 8.66 -1.69
N GLY A 36 -12.67 9.13 -1.19
CA GLY A 36 -12.44 9.35 0.24
C GLY A 36 -12.31 8.05 1.04
N ILE A 37 -12.18 6.90 0.36
CA ILE A 37 -12.07 5.58 0.99
C ILE A 37 -10.59 5.17 1.07
N PHE A 38 -10.24 4.48 2.15
CA PHE A 38 -8.95 3.81 2.28
C PHE A 38 -9.05 2.39 1.73
N CYS A 39 -8.24 2.03 0.74
CA CYS A 39 -8.06 0.64 0.36
C CYS A 39 -6.73 0.07 0.86
N ARG A 40 -6.75 -1.25 1.10
CA ARG A 40 -5.56 -2.03 1.41
C ARG A 40 -4.67 -2.09 0.16
N PRO A 41 -3.33 -2.18 0.26
CA PRO A 41 -2.45 -2.27 -0.91
C PRO A 41 -2.66 -3.57 -1.72
N THR A 42 -3.29 -4.57 -1.11
CA THR A 42 -3.75 -5.84 -1.72
C THR A 42 -5.10 -5.74 -2.41
N CYS A 43 -5.81 -4.63 -2.22
CA CYS A 43 -7.14 -4.40 -2.75
C CYS A 43 -7.08 -4.51 -4.27
N THR A 44 -7.78 -5.50 -4.81
CA THR A 44 -7.85 -5.77 -6.24
C THR A 44 -8.72 -4.77 -6.99
N ALA A 45 -9.37 -3.84 -6.28
CA ALA A 45 -10.13 -2.75 -6.85
C ALA A 45 -9.27 -2.05 -7.90
N ARG A 46 -9.65 -2.23 -9.17
CA ARG A 46 -9.06 -1.48 -10.26
C ARG A 46 -9.35 0.00 -9.99
N LYS A 47 -8.40 0.86 -10.39
CA LYS A 47 -8.66 2.28 -10.60
C LYS A 47 -10.05 2.52 -11.17
#